data_AF-A0A6G2DGF4-F1
#
_entry.id   AF-A0A6G2DGF4-F1
#
_cell.length_a   1.000
_cell.length_b   1.000
_cell.length_c   1.000
_cell.angle_alpha   90.00
_cell.angle_beta   90.00
_cell.angle_gamma   90.00
#
_symmetry.space_group_name_H-M   'P 1'
#
loop_
_entity.id
_entity.type
_entity.pdbx_description
1 polymer ?
#
loop_
_entity_poly.entity_id
_entity_poly.type
_entity_poly.pdbx_seq_one_letter_code
_entity_poly.pdbx_strand_id
1 'polypeptide(L)' 'IVLFLLGIAFAFVNMNGEQIADKMKKSGEYIYDIYPGEDTALYINRLVLRFAVIGSIYILLMAGIPMLIILYEPRYMQLS' A
#
# COMPACT_ATOMS: atom_id res chain seq x y z
N ILE A 1 -3.94 12.09 -7.60
CA ILE A 1 -4.78 12.11 -6.37
C ILE A 1 -5.62 10.84 -6.26
N VAL A 2 -6.47 10.52 -7.25
CA VAL A 2 -7.31 9.30 -7.23
C VAL A 2 -6.49 8.02 -7.03
N LEU A 3 -5.43 7.79 -7.82
CA LEU A 3 -4.58 6.59 -7.68
C LEU A 3 -3.93 6.46 -6.29
N PHE A 4 -3.56 7.59 -5.68
CA PHE A 4 -2.96 7.60 -4.36
C PHE A 4 -3.98 7.18 -3.28
N LEU A 5 -5.19 7.75 -3.32
CA LEU A 5 -6.28 7.37 -2.41
C LEU A 5 -6.72 5.92 -2.63
N LEU A 6 -6.82 5.50 -3.88
CA LEU A 6 -7.22 4.14 -4.25
C LEU A 6 -6.18 3.11 -3.79
N GLY A 7 -4.89 3.41 -3.93
CA GLY A 7 -3.80 2.54 -3.45
C GLY A 7 -3.87 2.33 -1.93
N ILE A 8 -4.11 3.40 -1.17
CA ILE A 8 -4.29 3.29 0.29
C ILE A 8 -5.55 2.50 0.62
N ALA A 9 -6.71 2.84 0.03
CA ALA A 9 -7.96 2.13 0.29
C ALA A 9 -7.85 0.64 -0.04
N PHE A 10 -7.24 0.30 -1.18
CA PHE A 10 -7.04 -1.09 -1.60
C PHE A 10 -6.15 -1.86 -0.63
N ALA A 11 -5.10 -1.24 -0.09
CA ALA A 11 -4.26 -1.86 0.93
C ALA A 11 -5.07 -2.26 2.17
N PHE A 12 -5.96 -1.39 2.67
CA PHE A 12 -6.80 -1.69 3.84
C PHE A 12 -7.92 -2.69 3.56
N VAL A 13 -8.48 -2.70 2.34
CA VAL A 13 -9.49 -3.69 1.95
C VAL A 13 -8.90 -5.09 1.88
N ASN A 14 -7.66 -5.23 1.39
CA ASN A 14 -7.01 -6.54 1.25
C ASN A 14 -6.34 -6.99 2.56
N MET A 15 -5.75 -6.06 3.31
CA MET A 15 -5.02 -6.33 4.56
C MET A 15 -5.84 -5.86 5.75
N ASN A 16 -6.83 -6.66 6.14
CA ASN A 16 -7.59 -6.41 7.36
C ASN A 16 -6.75 -6.83 8.60
N GLY A 17 -6.22 -5.86 9.34
CA GLY A 17 -5.38 -6.10 10.52
C GLY A 17 -6.08 -6.87 11.65
N GLU A 18 -7.39 -6.71 11.82
CA GLU A 18 -8.16 -7.44 12.84
C GLU A 18 -8.24 -8.94 12.49
N GLN A 19 -8.51 -9.26 11.22
CA GLN A 19 -8.54 -10.65 10.77
C GLN A 19 -7.17 -11.31 10.83
N ILE A 20 -6.09 -10.57 10.53
CA ILE A 20 -4.73 -11.10 10.64
C ILE A 20 -4.38 -11.36 12.10
N ALA A 21 -4.68 -10.43 13.00
CA ALA A 21 -4.44 -10.60 14.44
C ALA A 21 -5.26 -11.76 15.03
N ASP A 22 -6.51 -11.93 14.64
CA ASP A 22 -7.35 -13.06 15.08
C ASP A 22 -6.79 -14.41 14.56
N LYS A 23 -6.32 -14.46 13.31
CA LYS A 23 -5.64 -15.65 12.77
C LYS A 23 -4.36 -15.98 13.54
N MET A 24 -3.51 -14.98 13.81
CA MET A 24 -2.28 -15.16 14.59
C MET A 24 -2.58 -15.68 16.00
N LYS A 25 -3.57 -15.08 16.67
CA LYS A 25 -4.01 -15.52 18.00
C LYS A 25 -4.50 -16.97 17.99
N LYS A 26 -5.25 -17.38 16.95
CA LYS A 26 -5.75 -18.75 16.79
C LYS A 26 -4.66 -19.75 16.42
N SER A 27 -3.65 -19.36 15.65
CA SER A 27 -2.50 -20.22 15.31
C SER A 27 -1.44 -20.30 16.42
N GLY A 28 -1.54 -19.47 17.46
CA GLY A 28 -0.54 -19.36 18.52
C GLY A 28 0.68 -18.52 18.13
N GLU A 29 0.61 -17.81 17.01
CA GLU A 29 1.62 -16.87 16.56
C GLU A 29 1.49 -15.53 17.31
N TYR A 30 2.61 -14.90 17.62
CA TYR A 30 2.62 -13.59 18.28
C TYR A 30 3.84 -12.77 17.83
N ILE A 31 3.72 -11.45 17.97
CA ILE A 31 4.82 -10.53 17.78
C ILE A 31 5.43 -10.27 19.16
N TYR A 32 6.74 -10.42 19.28
CA TYR A 32 7.44 -10.12 20.54
C TYR A 32 7.15 -8.68 20.97
N ASP A 33 6.92 -8.47 22.28
CA ASP A 33 6.59 -7.17 22.90
C ASP A 33 5.19 -6.61 22.56
N ILE A 34 4.31 -7.39 21.92
CA ILE A 34 2.95 -6.96 21.58
C ILE A 34 1.94 -8.02 22.04
N TYR A 35 0.92 -7.61 22.79
CA TYR A 35 -0.11 -8.54 23.25
C TYR A 35 -0.98 -9.04 22.08
N PRO A 36 -1.26 -10.36 22.01
CA PRO A 36 -2.03 -10.94 20.92
C PRO A 36 -3.50 -10.50 20.97
N GLY A 37 -3.99 -9.98 19.84
CA GLY A 37 -5.35 -9.45 19.71
C GLY A 37 -5.34 -8.01 19.22
N GLU A 38 -5.98 -7.11 19.97
CA GLU A 38 -6.19 -5.71 19.55
C GLU A 38 -4.89 -4.95 19.33
N ASP A 39 -3.90 -5.10 20.22
CA ASP A 39 -2.59 -4.45 20.08
C ASP A 39 -1.85 -4.92 18.81
N THR A 40 -1.97 -6.21 18.48
CA THR A 40 -1.43 -6.78 17.24
C THR A 40 -2.13 -6.22 16.02
N ALA A 41 -3.46 -6.07 16.05
CA ALA A 41 -4.23 -5.48 14.96
C ALA A 41 -3.83 -4.01 14.71
N LEU A 42 -3.68 -3.22 15.77
CA LEU A 42 -3.21 -1.83 15.70
C LEU A 42 -1.80 -1.73 15.12
N TYR A 43 -0.90 -2.62 15.55
CA TYR A 43 0.45 -2.70 15.02
C TYR A 43 0.46 -2.99 13.52
N ILE A 44 -0.30 -4.00 13.09
CA ILE A 44 -0.42 -4.37 11.68
C ILE A 44 -1.03 -3.22 10.86
N ASN A 45 -2.11 -2.59 11.32
CA ASN A 45 -2.74 -1.47 10.63
C ASN A 45 -1.77 -0.29 10.44
N ARG A 46 -0.93 0.01 11.45
CA ARG A 46 0.11 1.03 11.34
C ARG A 46 1.18 0.65 10.32
N LEU A 47 1.55 -0.62 10.25
CA LEU A 47 2.51 -1.14 9.29
C LEU A 47 1.95 -1.07 7.86
N VAL A 48 0.72 -1.55 7.66
CA VAL A 48 -0.02 -1.49 6.39
C VAL A 48 -0.10 -0.04 5.89
N LEU A 49 -0.43 0.92 6.75
CA LEU A 49 -0.48 2.33 6.37
C LEU A 49 0.87 2.84 5.85
N ARG A 50 1.98 2.53 6.53
CA ARG A 50 3.32 2.95 6.12
C ARG A 50 3.68 2.39 4.75
N PHE A 51 3.47 1.10 4.54
CA PHE A 51 3.71 0.46 3.24
C PHE A 51 2.77 0.96 2.16
N ALA A 52 1.49 1.20 2.48
CA ALA A 52 0.50 1.70 1.55
C ALA A 52 0.86 3.11 1.03
N VAL A 53 1.37 3.98 1.90
CA VAL A 53 1.83 5.32 1.49
C VAL A 53 3.01 5.22 0.52
N ILE A 54 4.03 4.42 0.86
CA ILE A 54 5.21 4.22 0.01
C ILE A 54 4.81 3.58 -1.34
N GLY A 55 3.99 2.52 -1.29
CA GLY A 55 3.50 1.85 -2.49
C GLY A 55 2.62 2.75 -3.37
N SER A 56 1.78 3.60 -2.77
CA SER A 56 0.95 4.54 -3.53
C SER A 56 1.77 5.61 -4.23
N ILE A 57 2.86 6.08 -3.62
CA ILE A 57 3.83 6.98 -4.28
C ILE A 57 4.51 6.25 -5.44
N TYR A 58 4.95 5.01 -5.22
CA TYR A 58 5.56 4.21 -6.27
C TYR A 58 4.65 4.01 -7.49
N ILE A 59 3.37 3.68 -7.26
CA ILE A 59 2.37 3.55 -8.34
C ILE A 59 2.19 4.87 -9.08
N LEU A 60 2.13 5.99 -8.35
CA LEU A 60 1.99 7.32 -8.97
C LEU A 60 3.17 7.65 -9.88
N LEU A 61 4.40 7.33 -9.44
CA LEU A 61 5.60 7.52 -10.24
C LEU A 61 5.60 6.61 -11.47
N MET A 62 5.34 5.32 -11.29
CA MET A 62 5.29 4.37 -12.41
C MET A 62 4.24 4.74 -13.46
N ALA A 63 3.06 5.21 -13.03
CA ALA A 63 2.04 5.69 -13.96
C ALA A 63 2.40 7.06 -14.59
N GLY A 64 3.15 7.90 -13.90
CA GLY A 64 3.55 9.24 -14.36
C GLY A 64 4.77 9.24 -15.30
N ILE A 65 5.71 8.31 -15.13
CA ILE A 65 6.92 8.18 -15.94
C ILE A 65 6.64 8.17 -17.46
N PRO A 66 5.73 7.35 -18.01
CA PRO A 66 5.49 7.35 -19.45
C PRO A 66 4.98 8.72 -19.96
N MET A 67 4.17 9.44 -19.18
CA MET A 67 3.75 10.79 -19.56
C MET A 67 4.93 11.79 -19.53
N LEU A 68 5.83 11.68 -18.56
CA LEU A 68 7.02 12.53 -18.49
C LEU A 68 7.98 12.28 -19.66
N ILE A 69 8.15 11.02 -20.07
CA ILE A 69 8.97 10.65 -21.24
C ILE A 69 8.41 11.27 -22.52
N ILE A 70 7.10 11.15 -22.75
CA ILE A 70 6.44 11.74 -23.93
C ILE A 70 6.61 13.27 -23.97
N LEU A 71 6.57 13.92 -22.81
CA LEU A 71 6.73 15.37 -22.72
C LEU A 71 8.16 15.84 -23.04
N TYR A 72 9.18 15.04 -22.71
CA TYR A 72 10.59 15.42 -22.91
C TYR A 72 11.03 15.29 -24.38
N GLU A 73 10.53 14.29 -25.12
CA GLU A 73 10.78 14.15 -26.55
C GLU A 73 9.52 14.35 -27.42
N PRO A 74 9.22 15.60 -27.86
CA PRO A 74 8.08 15.89 -28.75
C PRO A 74 8.17 15.23 -30.14
N ARG A 75 9.30 14.57 -30.46
CA ARG A 75 9.50 13.81 -31.71
C ARG A 75 8.60 12.57 -31.80
N TYR A 76 8.17 12.00 -30.67
CA TYR A 76 7.26 10.84 -30.66
C TYR A 76 5.80 11.20 -31.05
N MET A 77 5.44 12.49 -31.01
CA MET A 77 4.09 12.96 -31.33
C MET A 77 3.86 13.17 -32.84
N GLN A 78 4.92 13.11 -33.65
CA GLN A 78 4.93 13.42 -35.09
C GLN A 78 4.85 12.18 -35.99
N LEU A 79 4.81 10.97 -35.42
CA LEU A 79 4.72 9.69 -36.14
C LEU A 79 3.28 9.16 -36.29
N SER A 80 2.27 9.99 -36.03
CA SER A 80 0.86 9.66 -36.24
C SER A 80 0.23 10.43 -37.38
#